data_AF-A0AAN5BXW1-F1
#
_entry.id   AF-A0AAN5BXW1-F1
#
_cell.length_a   1.000
_cell.length_b   1.000
_cell.length_c   1.000
_cell.angle_alpha   90.00
_cell.angle_beta   90.00
_cell.angle_gamma   90.00
#
_symmetry.space_group_name_H-M   'P 1'
#
loop_
_entity.id
_entity.type
_entity.pdbx_description
1 polymer ?
#
loop_
_entity_poly.entity_id
_entity_poly.type
_entity_poly.pdbx_seq_one_letter_code
_entity_poly.pdbx_strand_id
1 'polypeptide(L)'
;MFDLNLETASGPAVVRIGLPPSSLLKFPPDELPTTLPAPQVSEPTWNQPFNIPPQLYNQLLDVRVPITIASVYAVTVCLLNRVNKSRGYKPWGFSQTKLFKAFVILHNVFLAVYSAWTFAGMFQAFRNSWPNRDDPNGLVGVVDALCKINGPRGYGNAATYNPLTNQWSIHNPEYKLADGGVPDPTDVGRMWNQGLAYLGWIFYLSKFYEVLDTAIILAKGKKSSTLQTYHHAGAMMCMWAGIRYVAPPIWIFTLVNSAIHAMMVRMIG
;
A
#
# COMPACT_ATOMS: atom_id res chain seq x y z
N MET A 1 2.70 15.18 -31.44
CA MET A 1 1.83 14.03 -31.09
C MET A 1 1.31 13.49 -32.41
N PHE A 2 1.41 12.18 -32.63
CA PHE A 2 1.07 11.52 -33.89
C PHE A 2 0.11 10.36 -33.59
N ASP A 3 -1.06 10.39 -34.22
CA ASP A 3 -2.12 9.41 -34.00
C ASP A 3 -2.20 8.47 -35.21
N LEU A 4 -1.93 7.19 -34.98
CA LEU A 4 -2.12 6.12 -35.95
C LEU A 4 -3.51 5.52 -35.77
N ASN A 5 -4.43 5.86 -36.65
CA ASN A 5 -5.74 5.23 -36.71
C ASN A 5 -5.60 3.86 -37.39
N LEU A 6 -6.03 2.81 -36.71
CA LEU A 6 -5.97 1.42 -37.17
C LEU A 6 -7.39 0.86 -37.20
N GLU A 7 -7.79 0.27 -38.31
CA GLU A 7 -9.00 -0.56 -38.33
C GLU A 7 -8.64 -1.95 -37.79
N THR A 8 -9.28 -2.33 -36.69
CA THR A 8 -9.08 -3.65 -36.07
C THR A 8 -10.35 -4.47 -36.17
N ALA A 9 -10.22 -5.79 -36.01
CA ALA A 9 -11.38 -6.71 -35.97
C ALA A 9 -12.39 -6.38 -34.83
N SER A 10 -11.98 -5.56 -33.85
CA SER A 10 -12.83 -5.09 -32.74
C SER A 10 -13.36 -3.67 -32.94
N GLY A 11 -13.14 -3.07 -34.11
CA GLY A 11 -13.51 -1.68 -34.44
C GLY A 11 -12.30 -0.76 -34.64
N PRO A 12 -12.55 0.54 -34.93
CA PRO A 12 -11.50 1.53 -35.11
C PRO A 12 -10.74 1.76 -33.79
N ALA A 13 -9.42 1.67 -33.83
CA ALA A 13 -8.51 1.90 -32.71
C ALA A 13 -7.52 3.01 -33.06
N VAL A 14 -6.99 3.69 -32.04
CA VAL A 14 -5.99 4.75 -32.22
C VAL A 14 -4.76 4.47 -31.37
N VAL A 15 -3.60 4.36 -32.01
CA VAL A 15 -2.30 4.30 -31.33
C VAL A 15 -1.68 5.69 -31.36
N ARG A 16 -1.61 6.33 -30.19
CA ARG A 16 -1.07 7.67 -30.04
C ARG A 16 0.40 7.61 -29.63
N ILE A 17 1.28 8.10 -30.48
CA ILE A 17 2.72 8.27 -30.21
C ILE A 17 2.98 9.75 -29.93
N GLY A 18 3.39 10.06 -28.70
CA GLY A 18 3.67 11.43 -28.33
C GLY A 18 4.31 11.54 -26.95
N LEU A 19 4.86 12.72 -26.68
CA LEU A 19 5.28 13.07 -25.34
C LEU A 19 4.05 13.15 -24.42
N PRO A 20 4.20 12.77 -23.14
CA PRO A 20 3.14 12.93 -22.16
C PRO A 20 2.69 14.41 -22.08
N PRO A 21 1.42 14.68 -21.72
CA PRO A 21 0.95 16.03 -21.45
C PRO A 21 1.86 16.72 -20.42
N SER A 22 2.22 17.99 -20.66
CA SER A 22 3.05 18.78 -19.73
C SER A 22 2.39 18.97 -18.36
N SER A 23 1.07 18.82 -18.27
CA SER A 23 0.34 18.79 -16.99
C SER A 23 0.83 17.70 -16.04
N LEU A 24 1.39 16.59 -16.54
CA LEU A 24 1.99 15.54 -15.69
C LEU A 24 3.30 15.98 -15.03
N LEU A 25 3.92 17.07 -15.50
CA LEU A 25 5.17 17.63 -14.94
C LEU A 25 4.93 18.88 -14.07
N LYS A 26 3.67 19.23 -13.79
CA LYS A 26 3.30 20.37 -12.94
C LYS A 26 3.72 20.12 -11.50
N PHE A 27 4.41 21.09 -10.89
CA PHE A 27 4.79 21.06 -9.49
C PHE A 27 4.26 22.29 -8.75
N PRO A 28 3.58 22.14 -7.58
CA PRO A 28 3.27 20.88 -6.91
C PRO A 28 2.27 20.02 -7.72
N PRO A 29 2.33 18.68 -7.60
CA PRO A 29 1.36 17.79 -8.24
C PRO A 29 -0.04 18.01 -7.65
N ASP A 30 -1.08 17.77 -8.45
CA ASP A 30 -2.45 17.88 -7.98
C ASP A 30 -2.74 16.78 -6.93
N GLU A 31 -3.52 17.11 -5.89
CA GLU A 31 -3.81 16.20 -4.78
C GLU A 31 -4.88 15.13 -5.11
N LEU A 32 -5.36 15.09 -6.35
CA LEU A 32 -6.44 14.20 -6.76
C LEU A 32 -5.90 12.88 -7.38
N PRO A 33 -6.64 11.75 -7.27
CA PRO A 33 -7.89 11.59 -6.52
C PRO A 33 -7.67 11.78 -5.02
N THR A 34 -8.70 12.22 -4.31
CA THR A 34 -8.69 12.23 -2.84
C THR A 34 -8.56 10.79 -2.32
N THR A 35 -8.05 10.66 -1.10
CA THR A 35 -8.03 9.38 -0.38
C THR A 35 -9.43 8.79 -0.25
N LEU A 36 -9.52 7.47 -0.34
CA LEU A 36 -10.74 6.72 -0.06
C LEU A 36 -10.53 5.92 1.24
N PRO A 37 -11.10 6.37 2.38
CA PRO A 37 -10.99 5.66 3.65
C PRO A 37 -11.59 4.25 3.56
N ALA A 38 -11.16 3.38 4.49
CA ALA A 38 -11.76 2.07 4.63
C ALA A 38 -13.27 2.16 4.98
N PRO A 39 -14.11 1.27 4.43
CA PRO A 39 -15.51 1.17 4.81
C PRO A 39 -15.67 1.01 6.33
N GLN A 40 -16.76 1.54 6.88
CA GLN A 40 -17.07 1.37 8.31
C GLN A 40 -17.95 0.13 8.46
N VAL A 41 -17.57 -0.79 9.34
CA VAL A 41 -18.35 -2.01 9.62
C VAL A 41 -19.14 -1.85 10.91
N SER A 42 -20.36 -2.42 10.95
CA SER A 42 -21.19 -2.43 12.16
C SER A 42 -20.63 -3.33 13.25
N GLU A 43 -19.93 -4.40 12.85
CA GLU A 43 -19.36 -5.40 13.76
C GLU A 43 -17.89 -5.68 13.39
N PRO A 44 -17.00 -5.87 14.38
CA PRO A 44 -15.63 -6.32 14.16
C PRO A 44 -15.56 -7.61 13.35
N THR A 45 -14.69 -7.62 12.34
CA THR A 45 -14.39 -8.82 11.55
C THR A 45 -12.92 -9.19 11.69
N TRP A 46 -12.55 -10.40 11.25
CA TRP A 46 -11.15 -10.82 11.23
C TRP A 46 -10.25 -9.87 10.43
N ASN A 47 -10.73 -9.35 9.30
CA ASN A 47 -9.98 -8.43 8.44
C ASN A 47 -10.04 -6.98 8.90
N GLN A 48 -11.07 -6.62 9.67
CA GLN A 48 -11.31 -5.29 10.20
C GLN A 48 -11.80 -5.39 11.65
N PRO A 49 -10.89 -5.62 12.62
CA PRO A 49 -11.24 -5.80 14.02
C PRO A 49 -11.74 -4.51 14.69
N PHE A 50 -11.45 -3.35 14.10
CA PHE A 50 -11.95 -2.06 14.54
C PHE A 50 -12.13 -1.13 13.35
N ASN A 51 -12.93 -0.08 13.52
CA ASN A 51 -13.10 0.95 12.51
C ASN A 51 -12.00 2.01 12.61
N ILE A 52 -11.47 2.43 11.46
CA ILE A 52 -10.53 3.56 11.39
C ILE A 52 -11.36 4.82 11.12
N PRO A 53 -11.27 5.86 11.99
CA PRO A 53 -11.91 7.14 11.71
C PRO A 53 -11.39 7.73 10.38
N PRO A 54 -12.27 8.12 9.45
CA PRO A 54 -11.87 8.68 8.15
C PRO A 54 -10.90 9.87 8.27
N GLN A 55 -11.07 10.70 9.30
CA GLN A 55 -10.20 11.83 9.57
C GLN A 55 -8.77 11.39 9.91
N LEU A 56 -8.63 10.38 10.78
CA LEU A 56 -7.33 9.81 11.15
C LEU A 56 -6.67 9.14 9.94
N TYR A 57 -7.47 8.41 9.14
CA TYR A 57 -7.02 7.76 7.91
C TYR A 57 -6.34 8.77 6.97
N ASN A 58 -6.99 9.92 6.77
CA ASN A 58 -6.52 10.98 5.88
C ASN A 58 -5.33 11.76 6.47
N GLN A 59 -5.37 12.07 7.77
CA GLN A 59 -4.28 12.79 8.43
C GLN A 59 -2.94 12.05 8.36
N LEU A 60 -2.97 10.72 8.56
CA LEU A 60 -1.75 9.91 8.47
C LEU A 60 -1.29 9.69 7.02
N LEU A 61 -2.13 9.97 6.03
CA LEU A 61 -1.76 9.97 4.61
C LEU A 61 -1.36 11.36 4.08
N ASP A 62 -1.25 12.37 4.94
CA ASP A 62 -0.62 13.64 4.57
C ASP A 62 0.84 13.39 4.17
N VAL A 63 1.27 13.90 3.01
CA VAL A 63 2.61 13.71 2.45
C VAL A 63 3.73 14.12 3.41
N ARG A 64 3.46 15.06 4.32
CA ARG A 64 4.40 15.52 5.33
C ARG A 64 4.78 14.41 6.30
N VAL A 65 3.87 13.48 6.60
CA VAL A 65 4.09 12.38 7.55
C VAL A 65 5.19 11.44 7.05
N PRO A 66 5.07 10.75 5.90
CA PRO A 66 6.09 9.82 5.42
C PRO A 66 7.40 10.52 5.09
N ILE A 67 7.38 11.74 4.52
CA ILE A 67 8.60 12.49 4.22
C ILE A 67 9.36 12.84 5.50
N THR A 68 8.67 13.34 6.52
CA THR A 68 9.30 13.71 7.79
C THR A 68 9.89 12.49 8.47
N ILE A 69 9.12 11.40 8.58
CA ILE A 69 9.58 10.16 9.22
C ILE A 69 10.76 9.55 8.46
N ALA A 70 10.68 9.44 7.12
CA ALA A 70 11.75 8.90 6.30
C ALA A 70 13.03 9.75 6.38
N SER A 71 12.89 11.08 6.42
CA SER A 71 14.01 12.01 6.54
C SER A 71 14.68 11.93 7.90
N VAL A 72 13.90 11.95 8.99
CA VAL A 72 14.40 11.75 10.37
C VAL A 72 15.08 10.39 10.49
N TYR A 73 14.48 9.33 9.94
CA TYR A 73 15.06 8.00 9.89
C TYR A 73 16.41 7.99 9.19
N ALA A 74 16.49 8.48 7.94
CA ALA A 74 17.72 8.48 7.16
C ALA A 74 18.85 9.27 7.85
N VAL A 75 18.55 10.46 8.37
CA VAL A 75 19.50 11.28 9.13
C VAL A 75 19.99 10.54 10.37
N THR A 76 19.06 9.95 11.14
CA THR A 76 19.40 9.18 12.36
C THR A 76 20.31 7.99 12.03
N VAL A 77 20.01 7.23 10.98
CA VAL A 77 20.83 6.09 10.55
C VAL A 77 22.22 6.56 10.11
N CYS A 78 22.32 7.65 9.35
CA CYS A 78 23.61 8.21 8.94
C CYS A 78 24.46 8.64 10.15
N LEU A 79 23.86 9.33 11.12
CA LEU A 79 24.55 9.77 12.33
C LEU A 79 24.98 8.59 13.20
N LEU A 80 24.08 7.65 13.49
CA LEU A 80 24.38 6.48 14.31
C LEU A 80 25.37 5.52 13.65
N ASN A 81 25.36 5.39 12.32
CA ASN A 81 26.40 4.65 11.60
C ASN A 81 27.78 5.31 11.77
N ARG A 82 27.87 6.64 11.74
CA ARG A 82 29.13 7.37 11.99
C ARG A 82 29.61 7.17 13.44
N VAL A 83 28.70 7.23 14.41
CA VAL A 83 29.00 6.97 15.83
C VAL A 83 29.44 5.53 16.06
N ASN A 84 28.76 4.54 15.47
CA ASN A 84 29.17 3.14 15.58
C ASN A 84 30.55 2.92 14.94
N LYS A 85 30.84 3.58 13.80
CA LYS A 85 32.16 3.53 13.18
C LYS A 85 33.25 4.13 14.08
N SER A 86 33.02 5.29 14.71
CA SER A 86 34.00 5.91 15.61
C SER A 86 34.23 5.09 16.89
N ARG A 87 33.23 4.34 17.33
CA ARG A 87 33.33 3.40 18.47
C ARG A 87 33.94 2.03 18.10
N GLY A 88 34.36 1.82 16.86
CA GLY A 88 34.87 0.53 16.40
C GLY A 88 33.81 -0.57 16.39
N TYR A 89 32.55 -0.23 16.10
CA TYR A 89 31.39 -1.12 16.02
C TYR A 89 31.11 -1.93 17.31
N LYS A 90 31.48 -1.39 18.47
CA LYS A 90 31.17 -1.99 19.77
C LYS A 90 29.67 -1.90 20.09
N PRO A 91 29.01 -2.99 20.54
CA PRO A 91 27.62 -2.95 20.97
C PRO A 91 27.36 -1.89 22.04
N TRP A 92 26.15 -1.34 22.10
CA TRP A 92 25.76 -0.40 23.15
C TRP A 92 25.47 -1.18 24.45
N GLY A 93 25.80 -0.63 25.63
CA GLY A 93 25.64 -1.34 26.91
C GLY A 93 24.21 -1.85 27.15
N PHE A 94 23.21 -1.02 26.84
CA PHE A 94 21.80 -1.41 26.98
C PHE A 94 21.39 -2.56 26.05
N SER A 95 22.05 -2.72 24.89
CA SER A 95 21.76 -3.79 23.93
C SER A 95 22.09 -5.19 24.43
N GLN A 96 22.90 -5.28 25.50
CA GLN A 96 23.31 -6.55 26.09
C GLN A 96 22.38 -7.00 27.23
N THR A 97 21.45 -6.13 27.65
CA THR A 97 20.52 -6.43 28.74
C THR A 97 19.52 -7.52 28.36
N LYS A 98 19.03 -8.28 29.34
CA LYS A 98 17.97 -9.28 29.14
C LYS A 98 16.71 -8.64 28.58
N LEU A 99 16.38 -7.43 29.03
CA LEU A 99 15.22 -6.67 28.56
C LEU A 99 15.33 -6.33 27.06
N PHE A 100 16.49 -5.90 26.59
CA PHE A 100 16.69 -5.66 25.16
C PHE A 100 16.56 -6.95 24.34
N LYS A 101 17.15 -8.05 24.81
CA LYS A 101 17.01 -9.35 24.13
C LYS A 101 15.55 -9.81 24.06
N ALA A 102 14.80 -9.68 25.15
CA ALA A 102 13.36 -9.96 25.19
C ALA A 102 12.59 -9.06 24.23
N PHE A 103 12.88 -7.76 24.20
CA PHE A 103 12.29 -6.82 23.25
C PHE A 103 12.52 -7.25 21.80
N VAL A 104 13.76 -7.62 21.43
CA VAL A 104 14.05 -8.09 20.07
C VAL A 104 13.22 -9.33 19.72
N ILE A 105 13.11 -10.30 20.64
CA ILE A 105 12.28 -11.50 20.41
C ILE A 105 10.81 -11.12 20.21
N LEU A 106 10.25 -10.33 21.13
CA LEU A 106 8.85 -9.90 21.07
C LEU A 106 8.55 -9.11 19.80
N HIS A 107 9.44 -8.20 19.41
CA HIS A 107 9.34 -7.41 18.18
C HIS A 107 9.27 -8.30 16.93
N ASN A 108 10.15 -9.30 16.84
CA ASN A 108 10.20 -10.21 15.69
C ASN A 108 8.98 -11.14 15.65
N VAL A 109 8.53 -11.66 16.81
CA VAL A 109 7.28 -12.44 16.91
C VAL A 109 6.08 -11.59 16.52
N PHE A 110 5.99 -10.37 17.03
CA PHE A 110 4.92 -9.43 16.68
C PHE A 110 4.86 -9.20 15.17
N LEU A 111 6.00 -8.88 14.54
CA LEU A 111 6.04 -8.67 13.09
C LEU A 111 5.69 -9.92 12.29
N ALA A 112 6.09 -11.11 12.73
CA ALA A 112 5.73 -12.37 12.06
C ALA A 112 4.22 -12.63 12.13
N VAL A 113 3.62 -12.53 13.33
CA VAL A 113 2.17 -12.72 13.53
C VAL A 113 1.37 -11.68 12.76
N TYR A 114 1.78 -10.41 12.85
CA TYR A 114 1.16 -9.31 12.11
C TYR A 114 1.22 -9.53 10.59
N SER A 115 2.37 -9.97 10.08
CA SER A 115 2.54 -10.22 8.65
C SER A 115 1.69 -11.41 8.19
N ALA A 116 1.59 -12.47 8.99
CA ALA A 116 0.73 -13.62 8.71
C ALA A 116 -0.76 -13.23 8.69
N TRP A 117 -1.20 -12.41 9.66
CA TRP A 117 -2.56 -11.88 9.70
C TRP A 117 -2.87 -11.01 8.47
N THR A 118 -1.96 -10.09 8.12
CA THR A 118 -2.11 -9.22 6.94
C THR A 118 -2.15 -10.03 5.65
N PHE A 119 -1.29 -11.05 5.52
CA PHE A 119 -1.29 -11.95 4.37
C PHE A 119 -2.60 -12.73 4.25
N ALA A 120 -3.07 -13.34 5.34
CA ALA A 120 -4.32 -14.10 5.36
C ALA A 120 -5.52 -13.20 4.99
N GLY A 121 -5.59 -11.99 5.54
CA GLY A 121 -6.64 -11.02 5.21
C GLY A 121 -6.58 -10.55 3.77
N MET A 122 -5.38 -10.23 3.26
CA MET A 122 -5.20 -9.83 1.86
C MET A 122 -5.50 -10.98 0.89
N PHE A 123 -5.15 -12.21 1.24
CA PHE A 123 -5.49 -13.39 0.46
C PHE A 123 -7.01 -13.61 0.40
N GLN A 124 -7.72 -13.39 1.52
CA GLN A 124 -9.17 -13.45 1.54
C GLN A 124 -9.79 -12.33 0.70
N ALA A 125 -9.33 -11.08 0.83
CA ALA A 125 -9.80 -9.96 0.03
C ALA A 125 -9.55 -10.19 -1.48
N PHE A 126 -8.37 -10.72 -1.82
CA PHE A 126 -8.01 -11.10 -3.18
C PHE A 126 -8.96 -12.17 -3.73
N ARG A 127 -9.17 -13.26 -2.99
CA ARG A 127 -10.09 -14.34 -3.37
C ARG A 127 -11.52 -13.84 -3.53
N ASN A 128 -11.99 -12.98 -2.62
CA ASN A 128 -13.33 -12.41 -2.67
C ASN A 128 -13.51 -11.39 -3.81
N SER A 129 -12.41 -10.91 -4.40
CA SER A 129 -12.47 -9.99 -5.55
C SER A 129 -12.54 -10.72 -6.89
N TRP A 130 -12.32 -12.04 -6.90
CA TRP A 130 -12.38 -12.83 -8.11
C TRP A 130 -13.82 -12.91 -8.63
N PRO A 131 -14.07 -12.79 -9.95
CA PRO A 131 -15.36 -13.17 -10.53
C PRO A 131 -15.74 -14.62 -10.20
N ASN A 132 -17.04 -14.91 -10.27
CA ASN A 132 -17.56 -16.26 -10.09
C ASN A 132 -16.97 -17.20 -11.16
N ARG A 133 -16.87 -18.50 -10.84
CA ARG A 133 -16.32 -19.50 -11.78
C ARG A 133 -17.12 -19.59 -13.08
N ASP A 134 -18.41 -19.30 -13.01
CA ASP A 134 -19.33 -19.34 -14.15
C ASP A 134 -19.51 -17.94 -14.79
N ASP A 135 -18.63 -16.97 -14.50
CA ASP A 135 -18.71 -15.63 -15.11
C ASP A 135 -18.49 -15.71 -16.63
N PRO A 136 -19.45 -15.21 -17.44
CA PRO A 136 -19.37 -15.28 -18.90
C PRO A 136 -18.16 -14.55 -19.49
N ASN A 137 -17.55 -13.62 -18.73
CA ASN A 137 -16.40 -12.83 -19.16
C ASN A 137 -15.05 -13.53 -18.86
N GLY A 138 -15.07 -14.67 -18.16
CA GLY A 138 -13.90 -15.52 -17.91
C GLY A 138 -12.65 -14.73 -17.46
N LEU A 139 -11.54 -14.89 -18.20
CA LEU A 139 -10.25 -14.24 -17.92
C LEU A 139 -10.32 -12.70 -17.95
N VAL A 140 -11.18 -12.11 -18.78
CA VAL A 140 -11.31 -10.66 -18.89
C VAL A 140 -11.86 -10.07 -17.59
N GLY A 141 -12.84 -10.74 -16.98
CA GLY A 141 -13.35 -10.36 -15.66
C GLY A 141 -12.27 -10.42 -14.57
N VAL A 142 -11.35 -11.37 -14.66
CA VAL A 142 -10.22 -11.49 -13.70
C VAL A 142 -9.27 -10.31 -13.86
N VAL A 143 -8.83 -10.03 -15.09
CA VAL A 143 -7.92 -8.90 -15.36
C VAL A 143 -8.56 -7.58 -14.93
N ASP A 144 -9.84 -7.38 -15.23
CA ASP A 144 -10.57 -6.20 -14.82
C ASP A 144 -10.63 -6.05 -13.29
N ALA A 145 -10.87 -7.12 -12.54
CA ALA A 145 -10.88 -7.10 -11.08
C ALA A 145 -9.50 -6.79 -10.46
N LEU A 146 -8.41 -7.22 -11.11
CA LEU A 146 -7.03 -6.97 -10.66
C LEU A 146 -6.55 -5.55 -11.01
N CYS A 147 -6.95 -5.03 -12.16
CA CYS A 147 -6.56 -3.71 -12.64
C CYS A 147 -7.44 -2.60 -12.08
N LYS A 148 -8.68 -2.89 -11.70
CA LYS A 148 -9.63 -1.90 -11.18
C LYS A 148 -10.17 -2.36 -9.82
N ILE A 149 -9.67 -1.73 -8.77
CA ILE A 149 -9.86 -2.18 -7.38
C ILE A 149 -11.07 -1.56 -6.67
N ASN A 150 -11.77 -0.59 -7.29
CA ASN A 150 -12.89 0.16 -6.71
C ASN A 150 -14.21 -0.06 -7.44
N GLY A 151 -15.31 0.03 -6.70
CA GLY A 151 -16.68 -0.08 -7.20
C GLY A 151 -17.26 -1.50 -7.09
N PRO A 152 -18.46 -1.70 -7.68
CA PRO A 152 -19.16 -2.98 -7.64
C PRO A 152 -18.45 -4.12 -8.37
N ARG A 153 -18.76 -5.36 -7.96
CA ARG A 153 -18.32 -6.58 -8.65
C ARG A 153 -18.83 -6.63 -10.08
N GLY A 154 -18.04 -7.25 -10.96
CA GLY A 154 -18.45 -7.58 -12.33
C GLY A 154 -17.71 -6.74 -13.37
N TYR A 155 -17.50 -7.34 -14.54
CA TYR A 155 -16.82 -6.69 -15.65
C TYR A 155 -17.55 -5.42 -16.09
N GLY A 156 -16.82 -4.31 -16.24
CA GLY A 156 -17.39 -3.02 -16.64
C GLY A 156 -18.04 -2.20 -15.51
N ASN A 157 -18.21 -2.78 -14.33
CA ASN A 157 -18.85 -2.10 -13.18
C ASN A 157 -17.88 -1.27 -12.34
N ALA A 158 -16.58 -1.29 -12.64
CA ALA A 158 -15.58 -0.62 -11.82
C ALA A 158 -15.78 0.91 -11.80
N ALA A 159 -15.55 1.50 -10.64
CA ALA A 159 -15.36 2.94 -10.52
C ALA A 159 -13.91 3.28 -10.88
N THR A 160 -13.73 4.11 -11.91
CA THR A 160 -12.41 4.53 -12.38
C THR A 160 -12.26 6.03 -12.27
N TYR A 161 -11.09 6.48 -11.84
CA TYR A 161 -10.75 7.91 -11.79
C TYR A 161 -10.18 8.36 -13.12
N ASN A 162 -10.73 9.45 -13.67
CA ASN A 162 -10.23 10.08 -14.88
C ASN A 162 -9.39 11.33 -14.52
N PRO A 163 -8.07 11.31 -14.75
CA PRO A 163 -7.20 12.44 -14.42
C PRO A 163 -7.37 13.64 -15.36
N LEU A 164 -8.05 13.49 -16.50
CA LEU A 164 -8.30 14.61 -17.43
C LEU A 164 -9.51 15.44 -16.99
N THR A 165 -10.54 14.79 -16.46
CA THR A 165 -11.77 15.44 -15.98
C THR A 165 -11.80 15.63 -14.46
N ASN A 166 -10.81 15.07 -13.76
CA ASN A 166 -10.72 15.05 -12.30
C ASN A 166 -11.95 14.47 -11.59
N GLN A 167 -12.53 13.42 -12.17
CA GLN A 167 -13.78 12.82 -11.68
C GLN A 167 -13.70 11.30 -11.69
N TRP A 168 -14.39 10.68 -10.73
CA TRP A 168 -14.72 9.27 -10.81
C TRP A 168 -15.88 9.07 -11.77
N SER A 169 -15.89 7.92 -12.45
CA SER A 169 -16.99 7.50 -13.29
C SER A 169 -17.18 5.99 -13.21
N ILE A 170 -18.42 5.55 -13.33
CA ILE A 170 -18.78 4.15 -13.59
C ILE A 170 -19.38 4.10 -14.99
N HIS A 171 -18.93 3.17 -15.81
CA HIS A 171 -19.41 3.06 -17.20
C HIS A 171 -20.78 2.38 -17.29
N ASN A 172 -21.05 1.40 -16.42
CA ASN A 172 -22.34 0.74 -16.34
C ASN A 172 -23.39 1.68 -15.72
N PRO A 173 -24.48 2.03 -16.43
CA PRO A 173 -25.52 2.94 -15.94
C PRO A 173 -26.36 2.38 -14.77
N GLU A 174 -26.30 1.08 -14.51
CA GLU A 174 -27.02 0.44 -13.39
C GLU A 174 -26.44 0.83 -12.02
N TYR A 175 -25.17 1.21 -11.98
CA TYR A 175 -24.45 1.56 -10.75
C TYR A 175 -24.14 3.05 -10.69
N LYS A 176 -24.08 3.59 -9.47
CA LYS A 176 -23.86 5.01 -9.22
C LYS A 176 -22.76 5.19 -8.20
N LEU A 177 -22.09 6.34 -8.29
CA LEU A 177 -21.16 6.79 -7.28
C LEU A 177 -21.93 7.25 -6.03
N ALA A 178 -21.27 7.21 -4.88
CA ALA A 178 -21.81 7.76 -3.65
C ALA A 178 -21.88 9.29 -3.71
N ASP A 179 -22.55 9.87 -2.70
CA ASP A 179 -22.61 11.31 -2.48
C ASP A 179 -21.20 11.90 -2.44
N GLY A 180 -20.96 12.92 -3.28
CA GLY A 180 -19.63 13.51 -3.49
C GLY A 180 -18.86 12.99 -4.70
N GLY A 181 -19.44 12.08 -5.49
CA GLY A 181 -18.85 11.62 -6.76
C GLY A 181 -17.61 10.75 -6.56
N VAL A 182 -17.63 9.91 -5.52
CA VAL A 182 -16.58 8.95 -5.18
C VAL A 182 -17.13 7.52 -5.17
N PRO A 183 -16.27 6.48 -5.27
CA PRO A 183 -16.72 5.09 -5.14
C PRO A 183 -17.46 4.86 -3.81
N ASP A 184 -18.54 4.10 -3.85
CA ASP A 184 -19.36 3.87 -2.66
C ASP A 184 -18.64 2.92 -1.69
N PRO A 185 -18.45 3.27 -0.41
CA PRO A 185 -17.82 2.38 0.56
C PRO A 185 -18.64 1.11 0.84
N THR A 186 -19.92 1.07 0.47
CA THR A 186 -20.81 -0.09 0.60
C THR A 186 -20.70 -1.04 -0.59
N ASP A 187 -20.04 -0.64 -1.68
CA ASP A 187 -19.83 -1.50 -2.84
C ASP A 187 -19.04 -2.75 -2.47
N VAL A 188 -19.54 -3.91 -2.91
CA VAL A 188 -18.93 -5.21 -2.63
C VAL A 188 -18.29 -5.85 -3.86
N GLY A 189 -17.27 -6.67 -3.59
CA GLY A 189 -16.66 -7.57 -4.55
C GLY A 189 -15.50 -7.01 -5.37
N ARG A 190 -15.00 -5.81 -5.07
CA ARG A 190 -13.66 -5.37 -5.50
C ARG A 190 -12.73 -5.12 -4.32
N MET A 191 -11.45 -5.28 -4.59
CA MET A 191 -10.42 -5.48 -3.57
C MET A 191 -10.28 -4.34 -2.57
N TRP A 192 -10.54 -3.10 -2.98
CA TRP A 192 -10.47 -1.93 -2.10
C TRP A 192 -11.35 -2.10 -0.87
N ASN A 193 -12.67 -2.23 -1.08
CA ASN A 193 -13.64 -2.40 0.01
C ASN A 193 -13.60 -3.81 0.63
N GLN A 194 -13.13 -4.83 -0.10
CA GLN A 194 -13.00 -6.19 0.45
C GLN A 194 -11.89 -6.34 1.50
N GLY A 195 -10.95 -5.39 1.57
CA GLY A 195 -9.96 -5.37 2.64
C GLY A 195 -8.72 -4.54 2.35
N LEU A 196 -8.42 -4.21 1.09
CA LEU A 196 -7.19 -3.48 0.76
C LEU A 196 -7.17 -2.06 1.33
N ALA A 197 -8.32 -1.38 1.41
CA ALA A 197 -8.40 -0.05 2.02
C ALA A 197 -7.98 -0.06 3.49
N TYR A 198 -8.38 -1.09 4.24
CA TYR A 198 -8.08 -1.26 5.66
C TYR A 198 -6.68 -1.85 5.88
N LEU A 199 -6.45 -3.06 5.35
CA LEU A 199 -5.20 -3.80 5.52
C LEU A 199 -4.02 -3.07 4.87
N GLY A 200 -4.22 -2.44 3.72
CA GLY A 200 -3.20 -1.65 3.05
C GLY A 200 -2.79 -0.42 3.85
N TRP A 201 -3.73 0.25 4.53
CA TRP A 201 -3.42 1.38 5.40
C TRP A 201 -2.71 0.95 6.68
N ILE A 202 -3.16 -0.14 7.30
CA ILE A 202 -2.47 -0.71 8.47
C ILE A 202 -1.06 -1.18 8.08
N PHE A 203 -0.89 -1.75 6.88
CA PHE A 203 0.41 -2.14 6.32
C PHE A 203 1.30 -0.95 5.97
N TYR A 204 0.72 0.17 5.54
CA TYR A 204 1.44 1.43 5.42
C TYR A 204 2.05 1.85 6.76
N LEU A 205 1.28 1.81 7.85
CA LEU A 205 1.81 2.13 9.18
C LEU A 205 2.89 1.15 9.65
N SER A 206 2.80 -0.13 9.27
CA SER A 206 3.81 -1.12 9.64
C SER A 206 5.19 -0.77 9.08
N LYS A 207 5.29 -0.06 7.95
CA LYS A 207 6.58 0.36 7.39
C LYS A 207 7.31 1.36 8.28
N PHE A 208 6.58 2.18 9.04
CA PHE A 208 7.20 3.04 10.05
C PHE A 208 7.68 2.23 11.26
N TYR A 209 6.93 1.20 11.65
CA TYR A 209 7.31 0.32 12.74
C TYR A 209 8.57 -0.52 12.41
N GLU A 210 8.74 -0.94 11.15
CA GLU A 210 9.91 -1.69 10.67
C GLU A 210 11.24 -0.90 10.77
N VAL A 211 11.21 0.42 11.00
CA VAL A 211 12.42 1.20 11.34
C VAL A 211 13.12 0.66 12.59
N LEU A 212 12.37 0.01 13.49
CA LEU A 212 12.92 -0.64 14.68
C LEU A 212 13.91 -1.77 14.33
N ASP A 213 13.78 -2.46 13.20
CA ASP A 213 14.77 -3.44 12.74
C ASP A 213 16.14 -2.77 12.54
N THR A 214 16.14 -1.58 11.95
CA THR A 214 17.35 -0.78 11.77
C THR A 214 17.88 -0.26 13.12
N ALA A 215 17.00 0.19 14.01
CA ALA A 215 17.37 0.64 15.34
C ALA A 215 18.04 -0.48 16.16
N ILE A 216 17.53 -1.71 16.09
CA ILE A 216 18.11 -2.90 16.75
C ILE A 216 19.51 -3.19 16.21
N ILE A 217 19.72 -3.13 14.89
CA ILE A 217 21.04 -3.34 14.28
C ILE A 217 22.05 -2.29 14.77
N LEU A 218 21.64 -1.02 14.77
CA LEU A 218 22.49 0.08 15.23
C LEU A 218 22.79 -0.01 16.73
N ALA A 219 21.80 -0.40 17.55
CA ALA A 219 21.98 -0.62 18.99
C ALA A 219 22.95 -1.78 19.29
N LYS A 220 22.96 -2.82 18.44
CA LYS A 220 23.96 -3.90 18.50
C LYS A 220 25.36 -3.46 18.05
N GLY A 221 25.57 -2.18 17.74
CA GLY A 221 26.85 -1.63 17.30
C GLY A 221 27.19 -1.95 15.84
N LYS A 222 26.27 -2.59 15.11
CA LYS A 222 26.48 -2.95 13.69
C LYS A 222 26.18 -1.76 12.79
N LYS A 223 26.69 -1.83 11.56
CA LYS A 223 26.37 -0.87 10.50
C LYS A 223 25.04 -1.24 9.85
N SER A 224 24.11 -0.30 9.76
CA SER A 224 22.97 -0.43 8.86
C SER A 224 23.40 -0.14 7.43
N SER A 225 23.09 -1.03 6.49
CA SER A 225 23.48 -0.89 5.09
C SER A 225 22.67 0.21 4.39
N THR A 226 23.26 0.81 3.35
CA THR A 226 22.53 1.76 2.49
C THR A 226 21.32 1.09 1.84
N LEU A 227 21.43 -0.19 1.48
CA LEU A 227 20.33 -0.98 0.93
C LEU A 227 19.16 -1.05 1.91
N GLN A 228 19.41 -1.34 3.19
CA GLN A 228 18.36 -1.39 4.20
C GLN A 228 17.69 -0.02 4.39
N THR A 229 18.50 1.05 4.48
CA THR A 229 17.98 2.41 4.66
C THR A 229 17.12 2.84 3.47
N TYR A 230 17.61 2.61 2.25
CA TYR A 230 16.90 2.94 1.02
C TYR A 230 15.62 2.10 0.86
N HIS A 231 15.69 0.80 1.16
CA HIS A 231 14.55 -0.09 1.09
C HIS A 231 13.42 0.34 2.05
N HIS A 232 13.72 0.61 3.33
CA HIS A 232 12.68 1.02 4.28
C HIS A 232 12.10 2.41 3.93
N ALA A 233 12.94 3.39 3.59
CA ALA A 233 12.46 4.72 3.20
C ALA A 233 11.62 4.67 1.90
N GLY A 234 12.08 3.91 0.91
CA GLY A 234 11.36 3.70 -0.36
C GLY A 234 10.04 2.97 -0.13
N ALA A 235 10.01 1.95 0.74
CA ALA A 235 8.79 1.23 1.09
C ALA A 235 7.73 2.15 1.74
N MET A 236 8.13 3.07 2.63
CA MET A 236 7.22 4.06 3.23
C MET A 236 6.57 4.95 2.15
N MET A 237 7.39 5.47 1.22
CA MET A 237 6.90 6.35 0.15
C MET A 237 6.04 5.61 -0.87
N CYS A 238 6.41 4.38 -1.23
CA CYS A 238 5.66 3.55 -2.16
C CYS A 238 4.31 3.13 -1.57
N MET A 239 4.29 2.73 -0.29
CA MET A 239 3.05 2.42 0.41
C MET A 239 2.14 3.64 0.55
N TRP A 240 2.71 4.79 0.94
CA TRP A 240 1.97 6.05 1.01
C TRP A 240 1.33 6.37 -0.35
N ALA A 241 2.11 6.41 -1.44
CA ALA A 241 1.59 6.77 -2.75
C ALA A 241 0.51 5.80 -3.23
N GLY A 242 0.71 4.50 -3.01
CA GLY A 242 -0.24 3.47 -3.42
C GLY A 242 -1.60 3.58 -2.71
N ILE A 243 -1.61 3.83 -1.40
CA ILE A 243 -2.86 3.99 -0.64
C ILE A 243 -3.45 5.40 -0.86
N ARG A 244 -2.61 6.45 -0.87
CA ARG A 244 -3.03 7.85 -1.04
C ARG A 244 -3.74 8.10 -2.36
N TYR A 245 -3.25 7.49 -3.45
CA TYR A 245 -3.80 7.65 -4.80
C TYR A 245 -4.62 6.44 -5.26
N VAL A 246 -4.93 5.51 -4.34
CA VAL A 246 -5.77 4.32 -4.63
C VAL A 246 -5.23 3.53 -5.84
N ALA A 247 -3.91 3.37 -5.89
CA ALA A 247 -3.23 2.78 -7.04
C ALA A 247 -3.46 1.27 -7.06
N PRO A 248 -4.04 0.69 -8.12
CA PRO A 248 -4.26 -0.75 -8.23
C PRO A 248 -3.06 -1.62 -7.86
N PRO A 249 -1.82 -1.41 -8.34
CA PRO A 249 -0.72 -2.34 -8.08
C PRO A 249 -0.31 -2.46 -6.60
N ILE A 250 -0.81 -1.60 -5.70
CA ILE A 250 -0.43 -1.61 -4.29
C ILE A 250 -0.76 -2.93 -3.59
N TRP A 251 -1.80 -3.64 -4.06
CA TRP A 251 -2.18 -4.93 -3.50
C TRP A 251 -1.07 -5.98 -3.62
N ILE A 252 -0.26 -5.92 -4.69
CA ILE A 252 0.86 -6.84 -4.92
C ILE A 252 1.88 -6.65 -3.82
N PHE A 253 2.20 -5.39 -3.53
CA PHE A 253 3.14 -5.06 -2.47
C PHE A 253 2.61 -5.57 -1.12
N THR A 254 1.36 -5.24 -0.76
CA THR A 254 0.78 -5.67 0.52
C THR A 254 0.71 -7.20 0.65
N LEU A 255 0.29 -7.91 -0.39
CA LEU A 255 0.10 -9.37 -0.35
C LEU A 255 1.44 -10.11 -0.35
N VAL A 256 2.32 -9.80 -1.30
CA VAL A 256 3.57 -10.55 -1.47
C VAL A 256 4.57 -10.20 -0.38
N ASN A 257 4.68 -8.91 0.00
CA ASN A 257 5.61 -8.53 1.07
C ASN A 257 5.14 -9.07 2.43
N SER A 258 3.84 -9.04 2.75
CA SER A 258 3.36 -9.67 3.99
C SER A 258 3.62 -11.19 4.01
N ALA A 259 3.46 -11.88 2.88
CA ALA A 259 3.81 -13.31 2.76
C ALA A 259 5.31 -13.55 3.05
N ILE A 260 6.19 -12.77 2.42
CA ILE A 260 7.64 -12.88 2.64
C ILE A 260 8.00 -12.57 4.09
N HIS A 261 7.44 -11.52 4.68
CA HIS A 261 7.72 -11.14 6.08
C HIS A 261 7.15 -12.13 7.11
N ALA A 262 6.10 -12.88 6.76
CA ALA A 262 5.56 -13.97 7.56
C ALA A 262 6.44 -15.22 7.48
N MET A 263 6.93 -15.56 6.27
CA MET A 263 7.83 -16.71 6.04
C MET A 263 9.27 -16.43 6.46
N MET A 264 9.67 -15.16 6.51
CA MET A 264 11.02 -14.77 6.91
C MET A 264 11.24 -15.26 8.33
N VAL A 265 11.98 -16.36 8.42
CA VAL A 265 12.45 -16.92 9.67
C VAL A 265 13.41 -15.90 10.26
N ARG A 266 12.86 -14.98 11.07
CA ARG A 266 13.61 -14.09 11.94
C ARG A 266 14.11 -14.91 13.14
N MET A 267 14.82 -16.00 12.85
CA MET A 267 15.66 -16.68 13.84
C MET A 267 16.83 -15.76 14.12
N ILE A 268 16.66 -14.96 15.15
CA ILE A 268 17.74 -14.22 15.78
C ILE A 268 18.66 -15.26 16.43
N GLY A 269 19.71 -15.65 15.70
CA GLY A 269 20.98 -16.06 16.29
C GLY A 269 21.79 -14.82 16.65
#